data_AF-A0A520CP01-F1
#
_entry.id   AF-A0A520CP01-F1
#
_cell.length_a   1.000
_cell.length_b   1.000
_cell.length_c   1.000
_cell.angle_alpha   90.00
_cell.angle_beta   90.00
_cell.angle_gamma   90.00
#
_symmetry.space_group_name_H-M   'P 1'
#
loop_
_entity.id
_entity.type
_entity.pdbx_description
1 polymer ?
#
loop_
_entity_poly.entity_id
_entity_poly.type
_entity_poly.pdbx_seq_one_letter_code
_entity_poly.pdbx_strand_id
1 'polypeptide(L)'
;MISELANKIFNQSITDYHQFDEIDYPIQNPYEKDSLMHLLYLKNWIDTAQWHMEDVVRNPNIDPVEGLKWKRRIDAQNQVRTDMVEFVDSYFLESYKNIIANKDAKINTESPAWAIDRLSILA
;
A
#
# COMPACT_ATOMS: atom_id res chain seq x y z
N MET A 1 3.42 -15.40 -11.58
CA MET A 1 4.54 -14.74 -10.86
C MET A 1 3.98 -13.87 -9.75
N ILE A 2 4.73 -13.55 -8.68
CA ILE A 2 4.20 -12.68 -7.60
C ILE A 2 3.79 -11.29 -8.12
N SER A 3 4.53 -10.75 -9.09
CA SER A 3 4.23 -9.48 -9.74
C SER A 3 2.88 -9.50 -10.49
N GLU A 4 2.57 -10.57 -11.21
CA GLU A 4 1.27 -10.72 -11.89
C GLU A 4 0.11 -10.78 -10.89
N LEU A 5 0.30 -11.48 -9.76
CA LEU A 5 -0.70 -11.53 -8.69
C LEU A 5 -0.91 -10.15 -8.07
N ALA A 6 0.19 -9.46 -7.72
CA ALA A 6 0.14 -8.13 -7.13
C ALA A 6 -0.56 -7.13 -8.07
N ASN A 7 -0.17 -7.05 -9.34
CA ASN A 7 -0.80 -6.18 -10.33
C ASN A 7 -2.31 -6.45 -10.46
N LYS A 8 -2.72 -7.71 -10.48
CA LYS A 8 -4.15 -8.06 -10.53
C LYS A 8 -4.90 -7.50 -9.31
N ILE A 9 -4.32 -7.62 -8.12
CA ILE A 9 -4.93 -7.16 -6.87
C ILE A 9 -4.95 -5.64 -6.79
N PHE A 10 -3.86 -4.98 -7.20
CA PHE A 10 -3.77 -3.52 -7.23
C PHE A 10 -4.81 -2.93 -8.19
N ASN A 11 -4.93 -3.47 -9.41
CA ASN A 11 -5.95 -3.04 -10.36
C ASN A 11 -7.37 -3.23 -9.84
N GLN A 12 -7.62 -4.36 -9.14
CA GLN A 12 -8.92 -4.59 -8.50
C GLN A 12 -9.19 -3.55 -7.41
N SER A 13 -8.23 -3.33 -6.50
CA SER A 13 -8.34 -2.36 -5.41
C SER A 13 -8.57 -0.93 -5.91
N ILE A 14 -7.85 -0.51 -6.97
CA ILE A 14 -8.04 0.80 -7.62
C ILE A 14 -9.45 0.89 -8.21
N THR A 15 -9.87 -0.14 -8.95
CA THR A 15 -11.21 -0.18 -9.58
C THR A 15 -12.32 -0.11 -8.53
N ASP A 16 -12.18 -0.83 -7.42
CA ASP A 16 -13.17 -0.84 -6.33
C ASP A 16 -13.24 0.50 -5.61
N TYR A 17 -12.09 1.14 -5.35
CA TYR A 17 -12.06 2.48 -4.74
C TYR A 17 -12.81 3.49 -5.60
N HIS A 18 -12.55 3.49 -6.91
CA HIS A 18 -13.16 4.41 -7.87
C HIS A 18 -14.65 4.16 -8.14
N GLN A 19 -15.27 3.14 -7.54
CA GLN A 19 -16.74 3.05 -7.53
C GLN A 19 -17.37 4.12 -6.63
N PHE A 20 -16.61 4.63 -5.65
CA PHE A 20 -17.11 5.58 -4.65
C PHE A 20 -16.36 6.91 -4.68
N ASP A 21 -15.08 6.93 -5.05
CA ASP A 21 -14.23 8.13 -5.08
C ASP A 21 -14.22 8.93 -3.76
N GLU A 22 -14.39 8.23 -2.64
CA GLU A 22 -14.48 8.81 -1.30
C GLU A 22 -13.31 8.36 -0.43
N ILE A 23 -12.54 9.33 0.07
CA ILE A 23 -11.33 9.11 0.89
C ILE A 23 -11.64 8.28 2.16
N ASP A 24 -12.81 8.51 2.76
CA ASP A 24 -13.25 7.88 4.01
C ASP A 24 -14.17 6.66 3.78
N TYR A 25 -14.27 6.18 2.54
CA TYR A 25 -15.12 5.03 2.24
C TYR A 25 -14.61 3.76 2.94
N PRO A 26 -15.48 3.00 3.63
CA PRO A 26 -15.06 1.77 4.30
C PRO A 26 -14.48 0.73 3.33
N ILE A 27 -13.31 0.20 3.66
CA ILE A 27 -12.62 -0.80 2.84
C ILE A 27 -13.39 -2.13 2.86
N GLN A 28 -13.85 -2.58 1.69
CA GLN A 28 -14.46 -3.91 1.51
C GLN A 28 -13.45 -4.86 0.88
N ASN A 29 -12.54 -5.39 1.69
CA ASN A 29 -11.50 -6.29 1.22
C ASN A 29 -12.07 -7.71 0.97
N PRO A 30 -12.03 -8.25 -0.27
CA PRO A 30 -12.62 -9.55 -0.60
C PRO A 30 -11.73 -10.74 -0.23
N TYR A 31 -10.51 -10.49 0.26
CA TYR A 31 -9.53 -11.53 0.56
C TYR A 31 -9.49 -11.88 2.05
N GLU A 32 -9.19 -13.16 2.34
CA GLU A 32 -9.03 -13.69 3.69
C GLU A 32 -7.95 -12.94 4.48
N LYS A 33 -8.25 -12.60 5.74
CA LYS A 33 -7.44 -11.69 6.58
C LYS A 33 -5.96 -12.06 6.68
N ASP A 34 -5.67 -13.36 6.77
CA ASP A 34 -4.29 -13.86 6.96
C ASP A 34 -3.55 -14.10 5.64
N SER A 35 -4.14 -13.72 4.49
CA SER A 35 -3.54 -13.92 3.18
C SER A 35 -2.67 -12.73 2.75
N LEU A 36 -1.62 -13.02 1.97
CA LEU A 36 -0.85 -11.97 1.29
C LEU A 36 -1.76 -11.06 0.44
N MET A 37 -2.79 -11.62 -0.18
CA MET A 37 -3.70 -10.86 -1.05
C MET A 37 -4.48 -9.80 -0.27
N HIS A 38 -4.88 -10.12 0.96
CA HIS A 38 -5.51 -9.16 1.86
C HIS A 38 -4.59 -7.99 2.18
N LEU A 39 -3.33 -8.28 2.52
CA LEU A 39 -2.33 -7.24 2.80
C LEU A 39 -2.08 -6.35 1.57
N LEU A 40 -1.91 -6.95 0.39
CA LEU A 40 -1.68 -6.21 -0.85
C LEU A 40 -2.87 -5.32 -1.23
N TYR A 41 -4.11 -5.82 -1.11
CA TYR A 41 -5.31 -5.03 -1.38
C TYR A 41 -5.45 -3.86 -0.40
N LEU A 42 -5.28 -4.12 0.90
CA LEU A 42 -5.39 -3.09 1.92
C LEU A 42 -4.34 -2.00 1.74
N LYS A 43 -3.08 -2.40 1.54
CA LYS A 43 -1.96 -1.50 1.26
C LYS A 43 -2.26 -0.60 0.06
N ASN A 44 -2.72 -1.19 -1.05
CA ASN A 44 -3.00 -0.44 -2.27
C ASN A 44 -4.20 0.51 -2.12
N TRP A 45 -5.26 0.11 -1.39
CA TRP A 45 -6.37 1.01 -1.08
C TRP A 45 -5.89 2.24 -0.30
N ILE A 46 -5.00 2.04 0.69
CA ILE A 46 -4.39 3.12 1.47
C ILE A 46 -3.64 4.10 0.55
N ASP A 47 -2.89 3.60 -0.44
CA ASP A 47 -2.21 4.42 -1.43
C ASP A 47 -3.20 5.22 -2.27
N THR A 48 -4.21 4.56 -2.84
CA THR A 48 -5.22 5.20 -3.69
C THR A 48 -5.97 6.29 -2.93
N ALA A 49 -6.35 6.04 -1.67
CA ALA A 49 -6.97 7.05 -0.81
C ALA A 49 -6.01 8.23 -0.54
N GLN A 50 -4.73 7.94 -0.25
CA GLN A 50 -3.73 8.98 0.01
C GLN A 50 -3.49 9.88 -1.22
N TRP A 51 -3.51 9.33 -2.44
CA TRP A 51 -3.43 10.15 -3.66
C TRP A 51 -4.54 11.18 -3.74
N HIS A 52 -5.79 10.79 -3.44
CA HIS A 52 -6.90 11.73 -3.38
C HIS A 52 -6.79 12.73 -2.22
N MET A 53 -6.23 12.34 -1.06
CA MET A 53 -5.90 13.30 0.00
C MET A 53 -4.90 14.34 -0.48
N GLU A 54 -3.87 13.92 -1.22
CA GLU A 54 -2.88 14.81 -1.79
C GLU A 54 -3.49 15.76 -2.84
N ASP A 55 -4.45 15.30 -3.63
CA ASP A 55 -5.17 16.17 -4.58
C ASP A 55 -5.95 17.28 -3.87
N VAL A 56 -6.57 16.99 -2.72
CA VAL A 56 -7.24 18.02 -1.91
C VAL A 56 -6.23 19.08 -1.43
N VAL A 57 -5.09 18.67 -0.87
CA VAL A 57 -4.09 19.62 -0.33
C VAL A 57 -3.31 20.38 -1.42
N ARG A 58 -3.23 19.84 -2.64
CA ARG A 58 -2.61 20.49 -3.81
C ARG A 58 -3.43 21.66 -4.37
N ASN A 59 -4.67 21.88 -3.91
CA ASN A 59 -5.45 23.05 -4.31
C ASN A 59 -4.71 24.34 -3.92
N PRO A 60 -4.30 25.19 -4.89
CA PRO A 60 -3.51 26.39 -4.60
C PRO A 60 -4.27 27.46 -3.79
N ASN A 61 -5.61 27.36 -3.74
CA ASN A 61 -6.48 28.26 -3.00
C ASN A 61 -6.97 27.67 -1.67
N ILE A 62 -6.41 26.55 -1.21
CA ILE A 62 -6.82 25.93 0.05
C ILE A 62 -6.58 26.88 1.22
N ASP A 63 -7.54 26.93 2.14
CA ASP A 63 -7.34 27.64 3.41
C ASP A 63 -6.14 27.03 4.17
N PRO A 64 -5.18 27.83 4.67
CA PRO A 64 -3.99 27.29 5.32
C PRO A 64 -4.26 26.43 6.56
N VAL A 65 -5.33 26.73 7.31
CA VAL A 65 -5.71 25.94 8.49
C VAL A 65 -6.25 24.58 8.04
N GLU A 66 -7.05 24.55 6.98
CA GLU A 66 -7.52 23.32 6.37
C GLU A 66 -6.37 22.51 5.74
N GLY A 67 -5.44 23.16 5.05
CA GLY A 67 -4.24 22.54 4.52
C GLY A 67 -3.39 21.87 5.60
N LEU A 68 -3.24 22.49 6.78
CA LEU A 68 -2.53 21.89 7.91
C LEU A 68 -3.26 20.65 8.46
N LYS A 69 -4.60 20.65 8.48
CA LYS A 69 -5.37 19.45 8.88
C LYS A 69 -5.13 18.30 7.92
N TRP A 70 -5.21 18.56 6.61
CA TRP A 70 -4.91 17.55 5.59
C TRP A 70 -3.48 17.03 5.69
N LYS A 71 -2.51 17.92 5.91
CA LYS A 71 -1.11 17.50 6.10
C LYS A 71 -0.94 16.52 7.26
N ARG A 72 -1.55 16.80 8.42
CA ARG A 72 -1.50 15.88 9.59
C ARG A 72 -2.15 14.53 9.29
N ARG A 73 -3.24 14.55 8.53
CA ARG A 73 -3.95 13.33 8.11
C ARG A 73 -3.11 12.52 7.12
N ILE A 74 -2.48 13.17 6.14
CA ILE A 74 -1.55 12.55 5.19
C ILE A 74 -0.33 11.98 5.92
N ASP A 75 0.21 12.66 6.93
CA ASP A 75 1.33 12.13 7.73
C ASP A 75 0.95 10.86 8.49
N ALA A 76 -0.24 10.84 9.09
CA ALA A 76 -0.75 9.63 9.74
C ALA A 76 -0.96 8.50 8.71
N GLN A 77 -1.54 8.80 7.54
CA GLN A 77 -1.77 7.81 6.48
C GLN A 77 -0.44 7.26 5.91
N ASN A 78 0.59 8.09 5.78
CA ASN A 78 1.92 7.65 5.39
C ASN A 78 2.51 6.63 6.38
N GLN A 79 2.32 6.85 7.69
CA GLN A 79 2.75 5.88 8.69
C GLN A 79 2.00 4.56 8.52
N VAL A 80 0.68 4.60 8.36
CA VAL A 80 -0.14 3.40 8.13
C VAL A 80 0.31 2.65 6.86
N ARG A 81 0.64 3.38 5.77
CA ARG A 81 1.20 2.76 4.57
C ARG A 81 2.51 2.04 4.85
N THR A 82 3.44 2.69 5.55
CA THR A 82 4.73 2.08 5.92
C THR A 82 4.53 0.83 6.79
N ASP A 83 3.65 0.89 7.80
CA ASP A 83 3.32 -0.25 8.65
C ASP A 83 2.78 -1.42 7.82
N MET A 84 1.94 -1.14 6.80
CA MET A 84 1.43 -2.17 5.89
C MET A 84 2.53 -2.81 5.03
N VAL A 85 3.52 -2.04 4.58
CA VAL A 85 4.69 -2.58 3.87
C VAL A 85 5.49 -3.50 4.79
N GLU A 86 5.70 -3.10 6.04
CA GLU A 86 6.39 -3.93 7.04
C GLU A 86 5.62 -5.23 7.37
N PHE A 87 4.28 -5.20 7.38
CA PHE A 87 3.47 -6.42 7.52
C PHE A 87 3.63 -7.37 6.33
N VAL A 88 3.75 -6.84 5.11
CA VAL A 88 4.05 -7.66 3.92
C VAL A 88 5.44 -8.28 4.02
N ASP A 89 6.44 -7.55 4.52
CA ASP A 89 7.77 -8.13 4.78
C ASP A 89 7.72 -9.22 5.85
N SER A 90 6.95 -9.00 6.92
CA SER A 90 6.73 -9.99 7.98
C SER A 90 6.09 -11.27 7.45
N TYR A 91 5.14 -11.15 6.49
CA TYR A 91 4.56 -12.30 5.81
C TYR A 91 5.63 -13.12 5.06
N PHE A 92 6.53 -12.47 4.33
CA PHE A 92 7.61 -13.18 3.63
C PHE A 92 8.64 -13.77 4.58
N LEU A 93 8.98 -13.05 5.64
CA LEU A 93 9.90 -13.55 6.67
C LEU A 93 9.35 -14.84 7.30
N GLU A 94 8.07 -14.84 7.66
CA GLU A 94 7.41 -16.03 8.21
C GLU A 94 7.32 -17.17 7.18
N SER A 95 6.95 -16.85 5.92
CA SER A 95 6.85 -17.83 4.83
C SER A 95 8.18 -18.53 4.54
N TYR A 96 9.30 -17.83 4.72
CA TYR A 96 10.64 -18.30 4.38
C TYR A 96 11.53 -18.55 5.61
N LYS A 97 10.99 -18.54 6.82
CA LYS A 97 11.75 -18.63 8.08
C LYS A 97 12.65 -19.87 8.21
N ASN A 98 12.32 -20.95 7.50
CA ASN A 98 13.06 -22.21 7.54
C ASN A 98 14.08 -22.34 6.39
N ILE A 99 14.21 -21.33 5.53
CA ILE A 99 15.17 -21.34 4.43
C ILE A 99 16.56 -21.02 4.95
N ILE A 100 17.53 -21.86 4.59
CA ILE A 100 18.95 -21.60 4.81
C ILE A 100 19.46 -20.79 3.62
N ALA A 101 19.80 -19.53 3.85
CA ALA A 101 20.36 -18.68 2.81
C ALA A 101 21.71 -19.22 2.30
N ASN A 102 21.94 -19.11 0.99
CA ASN A 102 23.25 -19.41 0.42
C ASN A 102 24.27 -18.38 0.93
N LYS A 103 25.44 -18.84 1.38
CA LYS A 103 26.51 -17.99 1.93
C LYS A 103 27.01 -16.93 0.95
N ASP A 104 26.94 -17.21 -0.34
CA ASP A 104 27.37 -16.30 -1.41
C ASP A 104 26.19 -15.52 -2.02
N ALA A 105 24.99 -15.61 -1.43
CA ALA A 105 23.84 -14.84 -1.89
C ALA A 105 24.09 -13.33 -1.76
N LYS A 106 23.73 -12.57 -2.80
CA LYS A 106 23.82 -11.12 -2.81
C LYS A 106 22.43 -10.50 -2.68
N ILE A 107 22.36 -9.38 -1.96
CA ILE A 107 21.17 -8.53 -1.90
C ILE A 107 21.33 -7.47 -3.00
N ASN A 108 20.51 -7.56 -4.05
CA ASN A 108 20.58 -6.65 -5.20
C ASN A 108 19.39 -5.67 -5.26
N THR A 109 18.50 -5.73 -4.27
CA THR A 109 17.27 -4.94 -4.18
C THR A 109 16.98 -4.65 -2.71
N GLU A 110 16.10 -3.69 -2.46
CA GLU A 110 15.43 -3.51 -1.16
C GLU A 110 14.60 -4.75 -0.77
N SER A 111 13.88 -4.68 0.36
CA SER A 111 13.05 -5.81 0.79
C SER A 111 11.99 -6.16 -0.26
N PRO A 112 11.49 -7.41 -0.27
CA PRO A 112 10.41 -7.82 -1.17
C PRO A 112 9.18 -6.91 -1.06
N ALA A 113 8.80 -6.47 0.13
CA ALA A 113 7.64 -5.60 0.30
C ALA A 113 7.86 -4.21 -0.31
N TRP A 114 9.04 -3.60 -0.12
CA TRP A 114 9.35 -2.29 -0.72
C TRP A 114 9.38 -2.36 -2.26
N ALA A 115 9.91 -3.45 -2.83
CA ALA A 115 9.89 -3.64 -4.28
C ALA A 115 8.44 -3.80 -4.82
N ILE A 116 7.58 -4.49 -4.07
CA ILE A 116 6.15 -4.65 -4.40
C ILE A 116 5.38 -3.34 -4.18
N ASP A 117 5.73 -2.54 -3.18
CA ASP A 117 5.17 -1.22 -2.92
C ASP A 117 5.36 -0.29 -4.12
N ARG A 118 6.54 -0.27 -4.73
CA ARG A 118 6.77 0.50 -5.96
C ARG A 118 5.92 0.02 -7.14
N LEU A 119 5.63 -1.28 -7.20
CA LEU A 119 4.79 -1.85 -8.24
C LEU A 119 3.34 -1.34 -8.16
N SER A 120 2.84 -1.04 -6.95
CA SER A 120 1.47 -0.52 -6.79
C SER A 120 1.26 0.87 -7.39
N ILE A 121 2.33 1.66 -7.51
CA ILE A 121 2.32 2.98 -8.16
C ILE A 121 2.29 2.85 -9.69
N LEU A 122 2.74 1.72 -10.24
CA LEU A 122 2.82 1.47 -11.69
C LEU A 122 1.59 0.74 -12.25
N ALA A 123 0.68 0.30 -11.38
CA ALA A 123 -0.47 -0.52 -11.72
C ALA A 123 -1.53 0.26 -12.52
#